data_AF-A0A2E9MH52-F1
#
_entry.id   AF-A0A2E9MH52-F1
#
_cell.length_a   1.000
_cell.length_b   1.000
_cell.length_c   1.000
_cell.angle_alpha   90.00
_cell.angle_beta   90.00
_cell.angle_gamma   90.00
#
_symmetry.space_group_name_H-M   'P 1'
#
loop_
_entity.id
_entity.type
_entity.pdbx_description
1 polymer ?
#
loop_
_entity_poly.entity_id
_entity_poly.type
_entity_poly.pdbx_seq_one_letter_code
_entity_poly.pdbx_strand_id
1 'polypeptide(L)'
;MRKDVLLGIIIVVAILAALTYSSMQLRAHTCRACVTFNGLTNCATASGTSREEALRTATTTACGSISGGVTQSIQCGNTTPHSVEWID
;
A
#
# COMPACT_ATOMS: atom_id res chain seq x y z
N MET A 1 -7.02 -28.93 31.91
CA MET A 1 -6.51 -28.99 30.51
C MET A 1 -5.29 -29.88 30.48
N ARG A 2 -5.21 -30.83 29.56
CA ARG A 2 -3.96 -31.59 29.36
C ARG A 2 -2.89 -30.64 28.81
N LYS A 3 -1.67 -30.79 29.28
CA LYS A 3 -0.47 -30.02 28.88
C LYS A 3 -0.27 -29.97 27.37
N ASP A 4 -0.63 -31.06 26.69
CA ASP A 4 -0.67 -31.24 25.25
C ASP A 4 -1.69 -30.32 24.54
N VAL A 5 -2.86 -30.08 25.13
CA VAL A 5 -3.85 -29.13 24.60
C VAL A 5 -3.38 -27.68 24.82
N LEU A 6 -2.76 -27.40 25.97
CA LEU A 6 -2.24 -26.07 26.29
C LEU A 6 -1.10 -25.66 25.34
N LEU A 7 -0.19 -26.61 25.03
CA LEU A 7 0.89 -26.40 24.07
C LEU A 7 0.36 -26.11 22.67
N GLY A 8 -0.66 -26.85 22.23
CA GLY A 8 -1.31 -26.62 20.94
C GLY A 8 -1.94 -25.22 20.84
N ILE A 9 -2.63 -24.77 21.88
CA ILE A 9 -3.25 -23.43 21.91
C ILE A 9 -2.18 -22.33 21.85
N ILE A 10 -1.07 -22.47 22.58
CA ILE A 10 0.02 -21.48 22.58
C ILE A 10 0.60 -21.32 21.17
N ILE A 11 0.84 -22.42 20.45
CA ILE A 11 1.39 -22.39 19.10
C ILE A 11 0.43 -21.68 18.14
N VAL A 12 -0.87 -21.99 18.20
CA VAL A 12 -1.88 -21.35 17.35
C VAL A 12 -1.96 -19.84 17.62
N VAL A 13 -1.96 -19.44 18.89
CA VAL A 13 -1.98 -18.02 19.28
C VAL A 13 -0.71 -17.30 18.80
N ALA A 14 0.45 -17.93 18.91
CA ALA A 14 1.72 -17.36 18.44
C ALA A 14 1.73 -17.12 16.93
N ILE A 15 1.20 -18.07 16.13
CA ILE A 15 1.10 -17.92 14.67
C ILE A 15 0.14 -16.78 14.31
N LEU A 16 -1.03 -16.71 14.96
CA LEU A 16 -2.00 -15.63 14.73
C LEU A 16 -1.42 -14.24 15.08
N ALA A 17 -0.67 -14.16 16.19
CA ALA A 17 0.03 -12.94 16.57
C ALA A 17 1.09 -12.54 15.54
N ALA A 18 1.89 -13.50 15.03
CA ALA A 18 2.92 -13.23 14.03
C ALA A 18 2.34 -12.74 12.69
N LEU A 19 1.22 -13.33 12.24
CA LEU A 19 0.56 -12.95 10.99
C LEU A 19 -0.05 -11.54 11.06
N THR A 20 -0.66 -11.19 12.21
CA THR A 20 -1.23 -9.87 12.43
C THR A 20 -0.14 -8.79 12.54
N TYR A 21 0.94 -9.06 13.28
CA TYR A 21 2.10 -8.16 13.33
C TYR A 21 2.74 -7.93 11.95
N SER A 22 2.94 -8.99 11.18
CA SER A 22 3.51 -8.89 9.84
C SER A 22 2.62 -8.08 8.89
N SER A 23 1.30 -8.17 9.06
CA SER A 23 0.34 -7.39 8.26
C SER A 23 0.35 -5.90 8.59
N MET A 24 0.61 -5.54 9.86
CA MET A 24 0.71 -4.15 10.28
C MET A 24 2.03 -3.51 9.83
N GLN A 25 3.14 -4.26 9.88
CA GLN A 25 4.44 -3.78 9.40
C GLN A 25 4.42 -3.42 7.91
N LEU A 26 3.51 -4.01 7.13
CA LEU A 26 3.36 -3.75 5.70
C LEU A 26 2.77 -2.36 5.38
N ARG A 27 2.19 -1.68 6.37
CA ARG A 27 1.56 -0.35 6.25
C ARG A 27 2.30 0.70 7.10
N ALA A 28 3.63 0.67 7.08
CA ALA A 28 4.44 1.58 7.90
C ALA A 28 4.31 3.06 7.47
N HIS A 29 4.07 3.31 6.19
CA HIS A 29 3.99 4.67 5.64
C HIS A 29 2.76 4.80 4.75
N THR A 30 1.92 5.80 5.01
CA THR A 30 0.76 6.10 4.16
C THR A 30 0.96 7.44 3.47
N CYS A 31 0.67 7.49 2.18
CA CYS A 31 0.73 8.73 1.43
C CYS A 31 -0.41 8.84 0.44
N ARG A 32 -0.78 10.09 0.14
CA ARG A 32 -1.73 10.48 -0.87
C ARG A 32 -0.98 11.17 -1.99
N ALA A 33 -1.03 10.61 -3.20
CA ALA A 33 -0.41 11.18 -4.38
C ALA A 33 -1.50 11.60 -5.38
N CYS A 34 -1.41 12.83 -5.88
CA CYS A 34 -2.27 13.35 -6.93
C CYS A 34 -1.49 13.49 -8.24
N VAL A 35 -1.99 12.86 -9.29
CA VAL A 35 -1.37 12.82 -10.61
C VAL A 35 -2.31 13.46 -11.62
N THR A 36 -1.74 14.27 -12.52
CA THR A 36 -2.46 14.86 -13.64
C THR A 36 -1.91 14.28 -14.93
N PHE A 37 -2.77 13.63 -15.72
CA PHE A 37 -2.39 12.95 -16.94
C PHE A 37 -3.49 13.12 -18.00
N ASN A 38 -3.13 13.52 -19.22
CA ASN A 38 -4.08 13.77 -20.32
C ASN A 38 -5.25 14.72 -19.96
N GLY A 39 -5.00 15.74 -19.13
CA GLY A 39 -6.02 16.69 -18.68
C GLY A 39 -6.96 16.15 -17.59
N LEU A 40 -6.80 14.89 -17.17
CA LEU A 40 -7.49 14.29 -16.04
C LEU A 40 -6.60 14.36 -14.81
N THR A 41 -7.19 14.70 -13.66
CA THR A 41 -6.48 14.68 -12.37
C THR A 41 -7.14 13.68 -11.46
N ASN A 42 -6.34 12.83 -10.83
CA ASN A 42 -6.82 11.88 -9.83
C ASN A 42 -5.85 11.75 -8.67
N CYS A 43 -6.41 11.55 -7.49
CA CYS A 43 -5.67 11.37 -6.25
C CYS A 43 -5.93 9.97 -5.70
N ALA A 44 -4.88 9.24 -5.38
CA ALA A 44 -4.99 7.96 -4.70
C ALA A 44 -4.14 7.95 -3.44
N THR A 45 -4.61 7.20 -2.45
CA THR A 45 -3.91 6.99 -1.18
C THR A 45 -3.44 5.55 -1.13
N ALA A 46 -2.16 5.34 -0.81
CA ALA A 46 -1.61 4.02 -0.63
C ALA A 46 -0.66 3.98 0.56
N SER A 47 -0.53 2.78 1.12
CA SER A 47 0.37 2.46 2.21
C SER A 47 1.46 1.51 1.72
N GLY A 48 2.70 1.69 2.19
CA GLY A 48 3.84 0.84 1.86
C GLY A 48 4.78 0.64 3.04
N THR A 49 5.76 -0.25 2.87
CA THR A 49 6.79 -0.50 3.90
C THR A 49 7.82 0.63 3.98
N SER A 50 7.92 1.43 2.93
CA SER A 50 8.79 2.60 2.82
C SER A 50 8.02 3.76 2.18
N ARG A 51 8.56 4.98 2.34
CA ARG A 51 8.02 6.17 1.68
C ARG A 51 8.00 6.03 0.16
N GLU A 52 9.12 5.63 -0.47
CA GLU A 52 9.12 5.41 -1.93
C GLU A 52 8.09 4.38 -2.38
N GLU A 53 7.91 3.29 -1.62
CA GLU A 53 6.94 2.26 -1.99
C GLU A 53 5.49 2.74 -1.84
N ALA A 54 5.17 3.46 -0.76
CA ALA A 54 3.86 4.09 -0.59
C ALA A 54 3.59 5.08 -1.73
N LEU A 55 4.56 5.93 -2.07
CA LEU A 55 4.46 6.92 -3.15
C LEU A 55 4.23 6.26 -4.51
N ARG A 56 5.06 5.26 -4.84
CA ARG A 56 4.97 4.54 -6.11
C ARG A 56 3.63 3.82 -6.22
N THR A 57 3.17 3.19 -5.14
CA THR A 57 1.89 2.51 -5.11
C THR A 57 0.74 3.50 -5.28
N ALA A 58 0.75 4.62 -4.54
CA ALA A 58 -0.27 5.66 -4.64
C ALA A 58 -0.32 6.25 -6.06
N THR A 59 0.85 6.55 -6.65
CA THR A 59 0.97 7.04 -8.03
C THR A 59 0.41 6.03 -9.03
N THR A 60 0.79 4.76 -8.90
CA THR A 60 0.33 3.67 -9.77
C THR A 60 -1.19 3.50 -9.69
N THR A 61 -1.76 3.53 -8.49
CA THR A 61 -3.20 3.47 -8.27
C THR A 61 -3.92 4.68 -8.86
N ALA A 62 -3.40 5.90 -8.64
CA ALA A 62 -3.96 7.12 -9.20
C ALA A 62 -4.00 7.06 -10.73
N CYS A 63 -2.89 6.63 -11.33
CA CYS A 63 -2.72 6.46 -12.76
C CYS A 63 -3.63 5.38 -13.33
N GLY A 64 -3.77 4.23 -12.67
CA GLY A 64 -4.66 3.15 -13.10
C GLY A 64 -6.11 3.61 -13.30
N SER A 65 -6.59 4.57 -12.51
CA SER A 65 -7.97 5.08 -12.66
C SER A 65 -8.16 6.08 -13.80
N ILE A 66 -7.11 6.81 -14.22
CA ILE A 66 -7.21 7.84 -15.28
C ILE A 66 -6.58 7.41 -16.61
N SER A 67 -5.76 6.35 -16.61
CA SER A 67 -5.17 5.79 -17.81
C SER A 67 -6.17 4.95 -18.59
N GLY A 68 -6.33 5.20 -19.89
CA GLY A 68 -7.21 4.42 -20.76
C GLY A 68 -6.67 3.05 -21.19
N GLY A 69 -5.56 2.58 -20.62
CA GLY A 69 -4.91 1.32 -20.96
C GLY A 69 -3.48 1.23 -20.42
N VAL A 70 -2.89 0.03 -20.50
CA VAL A 70 -1.59 -0.30 -19.86
C VAL A 70 -0.47 0.67 -20.27
N THR A 71 -0.36 1.02 -21.55
CA THR A 71 0.66 1.97 -22.04
C THR A 71 0.51 3.36 -21.38
N GLN A 72 -0.72 3.85 -21.26
CA GLN A 72 -1.00 5.12 -20.60
C GLN A 72 -0.73 5.04 -19.09
N SER A 73 -0.99 3.89 -18.46
CA SER A 73 -0.71 3.68 -17.04
C SER A 73 0.79 3.77 -16.76
N ILE A 74 1.63 3.20 -17.63
CA ILE A 74 3.10 3.26 -17.52
C ILE A 74 3.61 4.68 -17.75
N GLN A 75 3.09 5.39 -18.78
CA GLN A 75 3.44 6.79 -19.01
C GLN A 75 3.06 7.67 -17.82
N CYS A 76 1.85 7.51 -17.31
CA CYS A 76 1.36 8.24 -16.15
C CYS A 76 2.22 7.94 -14.91
N GLY A 77 2.59 6.68 -14.69
CA GLY A 77 3.43 6.26 -13.56
C GLY A 77 4.86 6.84 -13.61
N ASN A 78 5.34 7.23 -14.79
CA ASN A 78 6.61 7.94 -14.95
C ASN A 78 6.50 9.47 -14.79
N THR A 79 5.28 10.01 -14.64
CA THR A 79 5.07 11.44 -14.37
C THR A 79 5.25 11.72 -12.88
N THR A 80 5.90 12.83 -12.55
CA THR A 80 6.02 13.28 -11.16
C THR A 80 4.62 13.72 -10.65
N PRO A 81 4.13 13.19 -9.52
CA PRO A 81 2.89 13.66 -8.90
C PRO A 81 3.01 15.15 -8.59
N HIS A 82 1.95 15.92 -8.87
CA HIS A 82 1.98 17.36 -8.61
C HIS A 82 1.81 17.67 -7.10
N SER A 83 1.20 16.75 -6.36
CA SER A 83 1.01 16.83 -4.92
C SER A 83 1.24 15.47 -4.28
N VAL A 84 2.03 15.48 -3.20
CA VAL A 84 2.32 14.32 -2.36
C VAL A 84 2.10 14.75 -0.92
N GLU A 85 1.13 14.13 -0.28
CA GLU A 85 0.77 14.38 1.11
C GLU A 85 1.04 13.10 1.93
N TRP A 86 1.91 13.21 2.93
CA TRP A 86 2.25 12.12 3.82
C TRP A 86 1.26 12.08 4.98
N ILE A 87 0.59 10.95 5.14
CA ILE A 87 -0.37 10.67 6.20
C ILE A 87 0.33 9.67 7.15
N ASP A 88 1.43 10.12 7.75
CA ASP A 88 2.16 9.38 8.78
C ASP A 88 1.58 9.69 10.18
#